data_AF-A0AAW4HHD9-F1
#
_entry.id   AF-A0AAW4HHD9-F1
#
_cell.length_a   1.000
_cell.length_b   1.000
_cell.length_c   1.000
_cell.angle_alpha   90.00
_cell.angle_beta   90.00
_cell.angle_gamma   90.00
#
_symmetry.space_group_name_H-M   'P 1'
#
loop_
_entity.id
_entity.type
_entity.pdbx_description
1 polymer ?
#
loop_
_entity_poly.entity_id
_entity_poly.type
_entity_poly.pdbx_seq_one_letter_code
_entity_poly.pdbx_strand_id
1 'polypeptide(L)' 'MLPIPHELVWGEIYFPPLLLVVALAYGLTMLVTSAVVKTGLYRYIAHPAIAEISLVVIFTGLIGQFIHIF' A
#
# COMPACT_ATOMS: atom_id res chain seq x y z
N MET A 1 -26.57 14.18 8.09
CA MET A 1 -25.18 14.64 7.93
C MET A 1 -24.84 14.49 6.46
N LEU A 2 -24.31 15.52 5.79
CA LEU A 2 -23.88 15.38 4.39
C LEU A 2 -22.71 14.38 4.35
N PRO A 3 -22.69 13.40 3.43
CA PRO A 3 -21.57 12.48 3.31
C PRO A 3 -20.33 13.30 2.96
N ILE A 4 -19.27 13.13 3.76
CA ILE A 4 -17.95 13.65 3.41
C ILE A 4 -17.56 12.91 2.12
N PRO A 5 -17.19 13.60 1.02
CA PRO A 5 -16.86 12.92 -0.23
C PRO A 5 -15.71 11.95 0.03
N HIS A 6 -15.93 10.68 -0.31
CA HIS A 6 -14.96 9.60 -0.13
C HIS A 6 -13.91 9.63 -1.25
N GLU A 7 -13.56 10.81 -1.74
CA GLU A 7 -12.82 10.99 -2.98
C GLU A 7 -11.71 12.00 -2.71
N LEU A 8 -10.49 11.63 -3.08
CA LEU A 8 -9.37 12.55 -3.05
C LEU A 8 -9.54 13.51 -4.23
N VAL A 9 -9.84 14.77 -3.93
CA VAL A 9 -10.02 15.80 -4.96
C VAL A 9 -8.68 16.46 -5.25
N TRP A 10 -8.19 16.30 -6.48
CA TRP A 10 -7.05 17.05 -6.99
C TRP A 10 -7.48 17.89 -8.20
N GLY A 11 -7.76 19.17 -7.95
CA GLY A 11 -8.38 20.04 -8.96
C GLY A 11 -9.80 19.56 -9.25
N GLU A 12 -10.05 19.11 -10.48
CA GLU A 12 -11.35 18.55 -10.91
C GLU A 12 -11.34 17.02 -11.04
N ILE A 13 -10.22 16.38 -10.70
CA ILE A 13 -10.06 14.92 -10.80
C ILE A 13 -10.31 14.29 -9.44
N TYR A 14 -11.32 13.40 -9.39
CA TYR A 14 -11.69 12.62 -8.23
C TYR A 14 -10.95 11.29 -8.27
N PHE A 15 -10.06 11.06 -7.30
CA PHE A 15 -9.34 9.80 -7.16
C PHE A 15 -9.93 8.94 -6.03
N PRO A 16 -10.11 7.63 -6.27
CA PRO A 16 -10.50 6.71 -5.22
C PRO A 16 -9.43 6.69 -4.11
N PRO A 17 -9.80 6.74 -2.81
CA PRO A 17 -8.86 6.64 -1.70
C PRO A 17 -8.04 5.35 -1.76
N LEU A 18 -8.64 4.28 -2.28
CA LEU A 18 -7.96 3.00 -2.52
C LEU A 18 -6.72 3.16 -3.41
N LEU A 19 -6.75 4.04 -4.42
CA LEU A 19 -5.60 4.25 -5.30
C LEU A 19 -4.42 4.85 -4.54
N LEU A 20 -4.69 5.85 -3.67
CA LEU A 20 -3.68 6.44 -2.80
C LEU A 20 -3.12 5.39 -1.83
N VAL A 21 -4.00 4.61 -1.20
CA VAL A 21 -3.60 3.56 -0.24
C VAL A 21 -2.71 2.51 -0.91
N VAL A 22 -3.09 2.01 -2.08
CA VAL A 22 -2.31 0.99 -2.81
C VAL A 22 -0.97 1.57 -3.28
N ALA A 23 -0.93 2.83 -3.72
CA ALA A 23 0.33 3.49 -4.10
C ALA A 23 1.29 3.60 -2.91
N LEU A 24 0.79 4.00 -1.73
CA LEU A 24 1.59 4.05 -0.50
C LEU A 24 2.05 2.65 -0.05
N ALA A 25 1.15 1.66 -0.09
CA ALA A 25 1.44 0.28 0.26
C ALA A 25 2.52 -0.33 -0.64
N TYR A 26 2.45 -0.06 -1.95
CA TYR A 26 3.46 -0.51 -2.91
C TYR A 26 4.82 0.17 -2.67
N GLY A 27 4.83 1.49 -2.43
CA GLY A 27 6.05 2.22 -2.08
C GLY A 27 6.71 1.67 -0.81
N LEU A 28 5.92 1.39 0.23
CA LEU A 28 6.42 0.78 1.47
C LEU A 28 6.93 -0.64 1.23
N THR A 29 6.25 -1.42 0.39
CA THR A 29 6.71 -2.75 -0.03
C THR A 29 8.08 -2.67 -0.68
N MET A 30 8.28 -1.77 -1.64
CA MET A 30 9.58 -1.57 -2.30
C MET A 30 10.70 -1.22 -1.29
N LEU A 31 10.40 -0.39 -0.29
CA LEU A 31 11.37 -0.05 0.76
C LEU A 31 11.75 -1.28 1.60
N VAL A 32 10.76 -2.07 2.02
CA VAL A 32 10.99 -3.29 2.81
C VAL A 32 11.74 -4.34 1.99
N THR A 33 11.31 -4.62 0.76
CA THR A 33 11.98 -5.61 -0.09
C THR A 33 13.41 -5.18 -0.41
N SER A 34 13.65 -3.89 -0.65
CA SER A 34 15.00 -3.35 -0.82
C SER A 34 15.86 -3.54 0.45
N ALA A 35 15.30 -3.33 1.63
CA ALA A 35 16.02 -3.56 2.90
C ALA A 35 16.33 -5.05 3.11
N VAL A 36 15.38 -5.93 2.80
CA VAL A 36 15.55 -7.40 2.88
C VAL A 36 16.65 -7.89 1.94
N VAL A 37 16.72 -7.35 0.72
CA VAL A 37 17.80 -7.67 -0.23
C VAL A 37 19.14 -7.18 0.30
N LYS A 38 19.22 -5.92 0.76
CA LYS A 38 20.47 -5.34 1.30
C LYS A 38 21.01 -6.07 2.52
N THR A 39 20.13 -6.59 3.38
CA THR A 39 20.50 -7.32 4.59
C THR A 39 20.77 -8.80 4.35
N GLY A 40 20.55 -9.30 3.12
CA GLY A 40 20.72 -10.72 2.78
C GLY A 40 19.60 -11.62 3.32
N LEU A 41 18.54 -11.06 3.91
CA LEU A 41 17.41 -11.82 4.43
C LEU A 41 16.56 -12.46 3.32
N TYR A 42 16.70 -12.02 2.08
CA TYR A 42 16.00 -12.59 0.92
C TYR A 42 16.21 -14.11 0.80
N ARG A 43 17.32 -14.64 1.30
CA ARG A 43 17.63 -16.09 1.32
C ARG A 43 16.64 -16.93 2.15
N TYR A 44 15.90 -16.30 3.05
CA TYR A 44 14.87 -16.95 3.87
C TYR A 44 13.47 -16.89 3.25
N ILE A 45 13.33 -16.20 2.12
CA ILE A 45 12.05 -16.05 1.42
C ILE A 45 11.98 -17.11 0.32
N ALA A 46 11.08 -18.09 0.50
CA ALA A 46 10.90 -19.16 -0.47
C ALA A 46 10.40 -18.64 -1.84
N HIS A 47 9.48 -17.67 -1.84
CA HIS A 47 8.87 -17.12 -3.06
C HIS A 47 8.82 -15.58 -2.99
N PRO A 48 9.80 -14.87 -3.55
CA PRO A 48 9.90 -13.42 -3.47
C PRO A 48 8.66 -12.68 -3.99
N ALA A 49 8.11 -13.10 -5.12
CA ALA A 49 6.92 -12.49 -5.70
C ALA A 49 5.68 -12.63 -4.79
N ILE A 50 5.51 -13.78 -4.13
CA ILE A 50 4.39 -14.01 -3.21
C ILE A 50 4.57 -13.14 -1.95
N ALA A 51 5.79 -13.03 -1.43
CA ALA A 51 6.10 -12.17 -0.30
C ALA A 51 5.81 -10.70 -0.61
N GLU A 52 6.17 -10.24 -1.80
CA GLU A 52 5.89 -8.87 -2.26
C GLU A 52 4.39 -8.59 -2.35
N ILE A 53 3.62 -9.46 -3.01
CA ILE A 53 2.16 -9.31 -3.09
C ILE A 53 1.53 -9.34 -1.70
N SER A 54 2.01 -10.22 -0.81
CA SER A 54 1.53 -10.31 0.56
C SER A 54 1.79 -9.02 1.34
N LEU A 55 2.98 -8.42 1.18
CA LEU A 55 3.31 -7.12 1.79
C LEU A 55 2.42 -6.00 1.27
N VAL A 56 2.14 -5.95 -0.03
CA VAL A 56 1.20 -4.96 -0.60
C VAL A 56 -0.17 -5.09 0.03
N VAL A 57 -0.69 -6.31 0.17
CA VAL A 57 -2.01 -6.57 0.79
C VAL A 57 -2.02 -6.17 2.27
N ILE A 58 -0.99 -6.58 3.03
CA ILE A 58 -0.86 -6.26 4.45
C ILE A 58 -0.77 -4.74 4.65
N PHE A 59 0.09 -4.05 3.89
CA PHE A 59 0.23 -2.61 4.00
C PHE A 59 -1.00 -1.85 3.53
N THR A 60 -1.70 -2.33 2.49
CA THR A 60 -2.98 -1.76 2.08
C THR A 60 -4.01 -1.84 3.22
N GLY A 61 -4.12 -3.01 3.87
CA GLY A 61 -5.01 -3.19 5.01
C GLY A 61 -4.66 -2.30 6.21
N LEU A 62 -3.36 -2.18 6.53
CA LEU A 62 -2.88 -1.35 7.64
C LEU A 62 -3.09 0.15 7.37
N ILE A 63 -2.71 0.63 6.18
CA ILE A 63 -2.86 2.04 5.79
C ILE A 63 -4.34 2.40 5.67
N GLY A 64 -5.17 1.47 5.19
CA GLY A 64 -6.62 1.62 5.11
C GLY A 64 -7.34 1.76 6.45
N GLN A 65 -6.68 1.47 7.59
CA GLN A 65 -7.23 1.82 8.90
C GLN A 65 -7.16 3.34 9.18
N PHE A 66 -6.28 4.07 8.50
CA PHE A 66 -6.06 5.50 8.71
C PHE A 66 -6.67 6.37 7.60
N ILE A 67 -6.91 5.79 6.43
CA ILE A 67 -7.55 6.45 5.29
C ILE A 67 -8.90 5.77 5.07
N HIS A 68 -10.00 6.52 5.19
CA HIS A 68 -11.35 5.97 5.01
C HIS A 68 -11.56 5.55 3.54
N ILE A 69 -11.46 4.25 3.28
CA ILE A 69 -11.60 3.68 1.92
C ILE A 69 -13.08 3.43 1.56
N PHE A 70 -13.94 3.20 2.56
CA PHE A 70 -15.34 2.80 2.42
C PHE A 70 -16.26 3.66 3.27
#